data_AF-A0A423X944-F1
#
_entry.id   AF-A0A423X944-F1
#
_cell.length_a   1.000
_cell.length_b   1.000
_cell.length_c   1.000
_cell.angle_alpha   90.00
_cell.angle_beta   90.00
_cell.angle_gamma   90.00
#
_symmetry.space_group_name_H-M   'P 1'
#
loop_
_entity.id
_entity.type
_entity.pdbx_description
1 polymer ?
#
loop_
_entity_poly.entity_id
_entity_poly.type
_entity_poly.pdbx_seq_one_letter_code
_entity_poly.pdbx_strand_id
1 'polypeptide(L)'
;MATNLVSTYSGVDAFFERCNLPPDTRDRCWAFVREAFPGRTIEEVKSQGYCSYTLCVAQDTIVQFRPPVHRLEIRLAEATQGVYGSRAPRTELEGVLASPQSSSKDYQGRKDCRTPIDEAIAIDDDAYEDEPGTSLYVYSMTRIPGISLAELYASLKYSALSLSQLRQQREVIVDHFAKFIATGWNSARPASDSTVSTLRGKVGGSIKWRLEQMKAHLPQRFHSVVRETLDRLDEIESLPWALTHGDVVPANVMVCPPRDNTGISVVSGFVDWAETEYLPFGVGLYGLEELLGETGVDGRFAYYVEAEELRKLFWSRLAVQILGISIHPGTHYRELIEAAHTLGVLLWHGIAFDNGRLRRVVEEGKDDEELWRLDIFLNRKTKVVRAGVDLEPIQH
;
A
#
# COMPACT_ATOMS: atom_id res chain seq x y z
N MET A 1 5.35 0.55 6.36
CA MET A 1 4.07 0.73 7.07
C MET A 1 3.36 -0.59 7.38
N ALA A 2 4.05 -1.53 8.05
CA ALA A 2 3.40 -2.72 8.59
C ALA A 2 3.46 -2.66 10.11
N THR A 3 2.67 -1.78 10.74
CA THR A 3 2.63 -1.72 12.20
C THR A 3 1.83 -2.89 12.77
N ASN A 4 2.57 -3.89 13.23
CA ASN A 4 2.30 -4.73 14.40
C ASN A 4 0.82 -5.01 14.74
N LEU A 5 0.32 -6.13 14.21
CA LEU A 5 -0.86 -6.86 14.70
C LEU A 5 -0.52 -7.65 15.97
N VAL A 6 -0.31 -6.97 17.11
CA VAL A 6 -0.55 -7.58 18.43
C VAL A 6 -0.95 -6.49 19.42
N SER A 7 -2.24 -6.13 19.46
CA SER A 7 -2.85 -5.53 20.64
C SER A 7 -4.22 -6.17 20.86
N THR A 8 -4.37 -6.83 22.00
CA THR A 8 -5.53 -7.62 22.42
C THR A 8 -6.65 -6.78 23.03
N TYR A 9 -6.84 -5.55 22.56
CA TYR A 9 -8.11 -4.81 22.72
C TYR A 9 -8.92 -5.01 21.45
N SER A 10 -10.24 -5.21 21.54
CA SER A 10 -11.13 -5.34 20.38
C SER A 10 -10.78 -4.26 19.35
N GLY A 11 -10.23 -4.63 18.19
CA GLY A 11 -9.67 -3.69 17.21
C GLY A 11 -10.65 -2.62 16.72
N VAL A 12 -11.94 -2.78 17.02
CA VAL A 12 -13.01 -1.81 16.79
C VAL A 12 -12.88 -0.58 17.68
N ASP A 13 -12.70 -0.75 18.99
CA ASP A 13 -12.67 0.38 19.92
C ASP A 13 -11.38 1.20 19.75
N ALA A 14 -10.29 0.52 19.38
CA ALA A 14 -8.99 1.15 19.12
C ALA A 14 -9.02 2.24 18.04
N PHE A 15 -9.89 2.14 17.02
CA PHE A 15 -10.04 3.19 16.02
C PHE A 15 -10.67 4.46 16.60
N PHE A 16 -11.79 4.29 17.31
CA PHE A 16 -12.53 5.42 17.86
C PHE A 16 -11.74 6.12 18.97
N GLU A 17 -11.07 5.36 19.83
CA GLU A 17 -10.17 5.89 20.85
C GLU A 17 -8.99 6.66 20.26
N ARG A 18 -8.30 6.08 19.27
CA ARG A 18 -7.16 6.73 18.59
C ARG A 18 -7.56 8.03 17.92
N CYS A 19 -8.75 8.08 17.31
CA CYS A 19 -9.25 9.27 16.65
C CYS A 19 -9.94 10.24 17.63
N ASN A 20 -9.91 9.96 18.94
CA ASN A 20 -10.56 10.76 19.98
C ASN A 20 -12.05 11.05 19.66
N LEU A 21 -12.76 10.02 19.18
CA LEU A 21 -14.16 10.12 18.76
C LEU A 21 -15.11 9.81 19.93
N PRO A 22 -16.25 10.52 20.02
CA PRO A 22 -17.27 10.22 21.03
C PRO A 22 -17.75 8.75 20.98
N PRO A 23 -18.08 8.13 22.14
CA PRO A 23 -18.49 6.72 22.19
C PRO A 23 -19.70 6.37 21.31
N ASP A 24 -20.62 7.32 21.10
CA ASP A 24 -21.80 7.15 20.26
C ASP A 24 -21.49 7.18 18.75
N THR A 25 -20.25 7.52 18.35
CA THR A 25 -19.86 7.62 16.94
C THR A 25 -20.01 6.30 16.21
N ARG A 26 -19.74 5.16 16.87
CA ARG A 26 -19.95 3.83 16.27
C ARG A 26 -21.40 3.61 15.89
N ASP A 27 -22.34 3.91 16.79
CA ASP A 27 -23.77 3.79 16.51
C ASP A 27 -24.22 4.69 15.37
N ARG A 28 -23.63 5.88 15.26
CA ARG A 28 -23.87 6.82 14.16
C ARG A 28 -23.32 6.31 12.83
N CYS A 29 -22.15 5.66 12.80
CA CYS A 29 -21.65 4.98 11.61
C CYS A 29 -22.62 3.88 11.16
N TRP A 30 -23.11 3.05 12.08
CA TRP A 30 -24.09 2.01 11.77
C TRP A 30 -25.42 2.60 11.27
N ALA A 31 -25.91 3.68 11.87
CA ALA A 31 -27.12 4.37 11.42
C ALA A 31 -26.96 4.90 9.99
N PHE A 32 -25.82 5.53 9.68
CA PHE A 32 -25.50 6.01 8.34
C PHE A 32 -25.57 4.88 7.31
N VAL A 33 -24.91 3.74 7.58
CA VAL A 33 -24.91 2.62 6.62
C VAL A 33 -26.29 1.99 6.47
N ARG A 34 -27.09 1.88 7.55
CA ARG A 34 -28.46 1.37 7.48
C ARG A 34 -29.38 2.25 6.63
N GLU A 35 -29.18 3.56 6.70
CA GLU A 35 -29.93 4.52 5.88
C GLU A 35 -29.50 4.47 4.41
N ALA A 36 -28.19 4.44 4.14
CA ALA A 36 -27.65 4.39 2.78
C ALA A 36 -27.91 3.05 2.07
N PHE A 37 -27.98 1.93 2.81
CA PHE A 37 -28.13 0.58 2.26
C PHE A 37 -29.30 -0.19 2.89
N PRO A 38 -30.55 0.25 2.67
CA PRO A 38 -31.72 -0.29 3.36
C PRO A 38 -31.94 -1.78 3.03
N GLY A 39 -32.18 -2.58 4.06
CA GLY A 39 -32.49 -4.01 3.94
C GLY A 39 -31.29 -4.91 3.61
N ARG A 40 -30.07 -4.38 3.51
CA ARG A 40 -28.86 -5.20 3.32
C ARG A 40 -28.28 -5.63 4.66
N THR A 41 -27.70 -6.83 4.70
CA THR A 41 -26.93 -7.30 5.86
C THR A 41 -25.69 -6.43 6.04
N ILE A 42 -25.44 -6.00 7.27
CA ILE A 42 -24.26 -5.20 7.63
C ILE A 42 -23.49 -5.96 8.71
N GLU A 43 -22.20 -6.11 8.51
CA GLU A 43 -21.29 -6.75 9.47
C GLU A 43 -20.00 -5.94 9.58
N GLU A 44 -19.35 -5.99 10.74
CA GLU A 44 -17.99 -5.49 10.87
C GLU A 44 -17.01 -6.47 10.21
N VAL A 45 -15.95 -5.94 9.59
CA VAL A 45 -14.84 -6.79 9.15
C VAL A 45 -14.19 -7.46 10.36
N LYS A 46 -13.68 -8.68 10.16
CA LYS A 46 -13.05 -9.48 11.24
C LYS A 46 -11.86 -8.78 11.90
N SER A 47 -11.13 -7.97 11.12
CA SER A 47 -10.03 -7.15 11.60
C SER A 47 -10.21 -5.74 11.04
N GLN A 48 -10.26 -4.75 11.94
CA GLN A 48 -10.34 -3.34 11.57
C GLN A 48 -8.96 -2.81 11.16
N GLY A 49 -8.96 -1.82 10.27
CA GLY A 49 -7.74 -1.14 9.81
C GLY A 49 -7.31 -0.02 10.75
N TYR A 50 -6.08 0.47 10.56
CA TYR A 50 -5.59 1.64 11.30
C TYR A 50 -6.21 2.95 10.78
N CYS A 51 -6.37 3.09 9.46
CA CYS A 51 -6.76 4.36 8.85
C CYS A 51 -8.29 4.55 8.75
N SER A 52 -9.09 3.52 9.04
CA SER A 52 -10.53 3.55 8.83
C SER A 52 -11.29 2.61 9.77
N TYR A 53 -12.53 2.98 10.07
CA TYR A 53 -13.55 2.03 10.54
C TYR A 53 -14.33 1.47 9.36
N THR A 54 -14.43 0.15 9.27
CA THR A 54 -14.84 -0.56 8.07
C THR A 54 -16.00 -1.51 8.34
N LEU A 55 -17.04 -1.40 7.52
CA LEU A 55 -18.22 -2.27 7.52
C LEU A 55 -18.34 -2.99 6.17
N CYS A 56 -18.70 -4.26 6.19
CA CYS A 56 -19.15 -4.99 5.02
C CYS A 56 -20.66 -4.81 4.87
N VAL A 57 -21.10 -4.49 3.66
CA VAL A 57 -22.51 -4.42 3.30
C VAL A 57 -22.78 -5.52 2.28
N ALA A 58 -23.51 -6.54 2.72
CA ALA A 58 -23.69 -7.81 2.02
C ALA A 58 -22.34 -8.41 1.56
N GLN A 59 -22.28 -8.95 0.34
CA GLN A 59 -21.11 -9.68 -0.16
C GLN A 59 -20.23 -8.87 -1.12
N ASP A 60 -20.67 -7.69 -1.53
CA ASP A 60 -20.09 -6.95 -2.67
C ASP A 60 -19.61 -5.54 -2.34
N THR A 61 -19.94 -5.01 -1.16
CA THR A 61 -19.71 -3.62 -0.80
C THR A 61 -18.99 -3.51 0.53
N ILE A 62 -18.03 -2.59 0.61
CA ILE A 62 -17.36 -2.16 1.83
C ILE A 62 -17.70 -0.69 2.04
N VAL A 63 -17.97 -0.29 3.28
CA VAL A 63 -18.11 1.10 3.67
C VAL A 63 -17.00 1.45 4.65
N GLN A 64 -16.21 2.47 4.35
CA GLN A 64 -15.13 2.97 5.19
C GLN A 64 -15.43 4.38 5.72
N PHE A 65 -15.22 4.57 7.00
CA PHE A 65 -15.25 5.85 7.68
C PHE A 65 -13.81 6.27 7.97
N ARG A 66 -13.36 7.36 7.37
CA ARG A 66 -11.97 7.84 7.48
C ARG A 66 -11.93 9.26 8.05
N PRO A 67 -11.07 9.54 9.05
CA PRO A 67 -10.84 10.91 9.49
C PRO A 67 -10.14 11.73 8.39
N PRO A 68 -10.12 13.07 8.48
CA PRO A 68 -9.58 13.93 7.43
C PRO A 68 -8.13 13.62 7.05
N VAL A 69 -7.29 13.25 8.03
CA VAL A 69 -5.88 12.89 7.81
C VAL A 69 -5.71 11.64 6.92
N HIS A 70 -6.72 10.75 6.90
CA HIS A 70 -6.74 9.50 6.15
C HIS A 70 -7.73 9.53 4.98
N ARG A 71 -8.10 10.74 4.52
CA ARG A 71 -9.05 10.94 3.43
C ARG A 71 -8.54 10.32 2.13
N LEU A 72 -9.43 9.65 1.39
CA LEU A 72 -9.15 9.18 0.03
C LEU A 72 -9.37 10.30 -0.99
N GLU A 73 -8.42 10.48 -1.90
CA GLU A 73 -8.56 11.33 -3.08
C GLU A 73 -9.36 10.60 -4.16
N ILE A 74 -10.58 11.07 -4.42
CA ILE A 74 -11.51 10.38 -5.33
C ILE A 74 -11.00 10.36 -6.76
N ARG A 75 -10.32 11.42 -7.24
CA ARG A 75 -9.78 11.44 -8.61
C ARG A 75 -8.71 10.37 -8.81
N LEU A 76 -7.93 10.10 -7.78
CA LEU A 76 -6.95 9.01 -7.77
C LEU A 76 -7.64 7.66 -7.75
N ALA A 77 -8.67 7.48 -6.91
CA ALA A 77 -9.43 6.23 -6.89
C ALA A 77 -10.13 5.93 -8.24
N GLU A 78 -10.69 6.95 -8.90
CA GLU A 78 -11.27 6.84 -10.24
C GLU A 78 -10.21 6.48 -11.30
N ALA A 79 -9.06 7.14 -11.27
CA ALA A 79 -7.94 6.83 -12.17
C ALA A 79 -7.45 5.39 -11.96
N THR A 80 -7.35 4.95 -10.71
CA THR A 80 -6.95 3.59 -10.33
C THR A 80 -7.94 2.57 -10.86
N GLN A 81 -9.24 2.81 -10.67
CA GLN A 81 -10.28 1.94 -11.22
C GLN A 81 -10.24 1.89 -12.75
N GLY A 82 -9.95 3.02 -13.40
CA GLY A 82 -9.80 3.11 -14.85
C GLY A 82 -8.63 2.30 -15.39
N VAL A 83 -7.49 2.31 -14.70
CA VAL A 83 -6.27 1.58 -15.10
C VAL A 83 -6.36 0.09 -14.77
N TYR A 84 -6.78 -0.26 -13.56
CA TYR A 84 -6.70 -1.62 -13.03
C TYR A 84 -8.02 -2.41 -13.12
N GLY A 85 -9.12 -1.75 -13.50
CA GLY A 85 -10.42 -2.38 -13.66
C GLY A 85 -10.87 -3.09 -12.39
N SER A 86 -11.39 -4.32 -12.50
CA SER A 86 -11.89 -5.09 -11.35
C SER A 86 -10.81 -5.55 -10.36
N ARG A 87 -9.53 -5.24 -10.60
CA ARG A 87 -8.43 -5.52 -9.66
C ARG A 87 -8.23 -4.40 -8.64
N ALA A 88 -8.88 -3.26 -8.83
CA ALA A 88 -8.98 -2.21 -7.84
C ALA A 88 -10.45 -2.03 -7.43
N PRO A 89 -10.73 -1.48 -6.24
CA PRO A 89 -12.09 -1.17 -5.83
C PRO A 89 -12.58 0.12 -6.49
N ARG A 90 -13.78 0.08 -7.08
CA ARG A 90 -14.51 1.32 -7.39
C ARG A 90 -14.87 1.97 -6.07
N THR A 91 -14.51 3.25 -5.92
CA THR A 91 -14.68 4.00 -4.67
C THR A 91 -15.53 5.23 -4.92
N GLU A 92 -16.54 5.45 -4.08
CA GLU A 92 -17.44 6.60 -4.16
C GLU A 92 -17.51 7.30 -2.79
N LEU A 93 -17.58 8.63 -2.78
CA LEU A 93 -17.79 9.41 -1.57
C LEU A 93 -19.29 9.52 -1.29
N GLU A 94 -19.75 8.86 -0.24
CA GLU A 94 -21.16 8.83 0.17
C GLU A 94 -21.55 10.07 0.97
N GLY A 95 -20.60 10.65 1.72
CA GLY A 95 -20.84 11.86 2.49
C GLY A 95 -19.85 12.06 3.61
N VAL A 96 -20.25 12.88 4.58
CA VAL A 96 -19.46 13.20 5.76
C VAL A 96 -20.33 13.05 7.00
N LEU A 97 -19.91 12.17 7.91
CA LEU A 97 -20.51 12.04 9.24
C LEU A 97 -19.93 13.13 10.14
N ALA A 98 -20.71 14.19 10.36
CA ALA A 98 -20.29 15.34 11.16
C ALA A 98 -19.98 14.97 12.62
N SER A 99 -19.12 15.74 13.27
CA SER A 99 -18.88 15.57 14.71
C SER A 99 -20.02 16.13 15.56
N PRO A 100 -20.40 15.50 16.69
CA PRO A 100 -21.47 15.98 17.57
C PRO A 100 -21.24 17.40 18.12
N GLN A 101 -19.97 17.84 18.23
CA GLN A 101 -19.63 19.15 18.78
C GLN A 101 -19.75 20.30 17.77
N SER A 102 -20.03 20.02 16.50
CA SER A 102 -20.18 21.04 15.43
C SER A 102 -21.48 21.88 15.52
N SER A 103 -22.24 21.78 16.62
CA SER A 103 -23.46 22.55 16.81
C SER A 103 -23.25 23.75 17.74
N SER A 104 -22.71 24.86 17.22
CA SER A 104 -23.29 26.20 17.45
C SER A 104 -22.60 27.30 16.63
N LYS A 105 -23.43 27.99 15.82
CA LYS A 105 -23.17 29.28 15.13
C LYS A 105 -22.12 29.27 14.01
N ASP A 106 -22.56 28.87 12.81
CA ASP A 106 -22.17 29.55 11.54
C ASP A 106 -22.89 29.02 10.28
N TYR A 107 -23.93 28.19 10.43
CA TYR A 107 -24.85 27.86 9.32
C TYR A 107 -25.89 28.96 9.11
N GLN A 108 -25.45 30.15 8.71
CA GLN A 108 -26.31 31.12 8.04
C GLN A 108 -25.56 31.76 6.87
N GLY A 109 -25.64 31.08 5.72
CA GLY A 109 -25.43 31.72 4.43
C GLY A 109 -24.47 31.03 3.48
N ARG A 110 -24.85 29.89 2.90
CA ARG A 110 -24.48 29.59 1.50
C ARG A 110 -25.43 28.57 0.86
N LYS A 111 -26.49 29.09 0.25
CA LYS A 111 -27.13 28.43 -0.90
C LYS A 111 -26.30 28.76 -2.13
N ASP A 112 -26.16 27.76 -3.00
CA ASP A 112 -25.68 27.80 -4.39
C ASP A 112 -24.21 28.17 -4.63
N CYS A 113 -23.42 27.16 -5.01
CA CYS A 113 -22.98 26.98 -6.40
C CYS A 113 -22.06 25.76 -6.49
N ARG A 114 -22.36 24.85 -7.43
CA ARG A 114 -21.41 23.88 -7.97
C ARG A 114 -20.20 24.66 -8.50
N THR A 115 -19.04 24.44 -7.91
CA THR A 115 -17.76 24.80 -8.52
C THR A 115 -16.80 23.63 -8.32
N PRO A 116 -16.01 23.26 -9.35
CA PRO A 116 -15.02 22.20 -9.23
C PRO A 116 -13.95 22.66 -8.24
N ILE A 117 -13.70 21.88 -7.21
CA ILE A 117 -12.60 22.15 -6.29
C ILE A 117 -11.32 21.72 -7.00
N ASP A 118 -10.74 22.66 -7.75
CA ASP A 118 -9.31 22.69 -8.06
C ASP A 118 -8.56 23.07 -6.77
N GLU A 119 -8.47 22.12 -5.83
CA GLU A 119 -7.45 22.18 -4.77
C GLU A 119 -6.17 21.63 -5.37
N ALA A 120 -5.37 22.55 -5.91
CA ALA A 120 -3.95 22.34 -6.12
C ALA A 120 -3.34 21.82 -4.81
N ILE A 121 -2.48 20.81 -4.94
CA ILE A 121 -1.73 20.14 -3.88
C ILE A 121 -1.07 21.20 -2.98
N ALA A 122 -1.77 21.58 -1.91
CA ALA A 122 -1.19 22.35 -0.85
C ALA A 122 -0.32 21.38 -0.07
N ILE A 123 0.99 21.63 -0.08
CA ILE A 123 1.92 21.16 0.93
C ILE A 123 1.56 21.91 2.22
N ASP A 124 0.35 21.69 2.72
CA ASP A 124 -0.10 22.26 3.99
C ASP A 124 -0.28 21.10 4.96
N ASP A 125 0.87 20.74 5.48
CA ASP A 125 1.04 19.77 6.54
C ASP A 125 0.66 20.42 7.91
N ASP A 126 0.41 21.72 7.97
CA ASP A 126 0.21 22.44 9.23
C ASP A 126 -1.25 22.50 9.74
N ALA A 127 -2.23 21.96 9.00
CA ALA A 127 -3.66 22.23 9.26
C ALA A 127 -4.40 21.26 10.20
N TYR A 128 -3.77 20.22 10.75
CA TYR A 128 -4.45 19.26 11.63
C TYR A 128 -3.66 19.01 12.91
N GLU A 129 -3.63 20.02 13.79
CA GLU A 129 -3.59 19.74 15.23
C GLU A 129 -4.91 19.02 15.61
N ASP A 130 -4.80 18.01 16.46
CA ASP A 130 -5.91 17.13 16.87
C ASP A 130 -7.08 17.93 17.47
N GLU A 131 -8.02 18.38 16.64
CA GLU A 131 -9.30 18.86 17.14
C GLU A 131 -10.12 17.65 17.62
N PRO A 132 -10.52 17.60 18.91
CA PRO A 132 -11.42 16.57 19.42
C PRO A 132 -12.72 16.54 18.62
N GLY A 133 -13.16 15.35 18.21
CA GLY A 133 -14.37 15.19 17.42
C GLY A 133 -14.19 15.68 15.99
N THR A 134 -13.32 15.03 15.22
CA THR A 134 -13.21 15.25 13.77
C THR A 134 -14.36 14.55 13.02
N SER A 135 -14.81 15.16 11.92
CA SER A 135 -15.82 14.54 11.04
C SER A 135 -15.23 13.35 10.28
N LEU A 136 -16.05 12.34 9.98
CA LEU A 136 -15.61 11.16 9.22
C LEU A 136 -16.11 11.23 7.79
N TYR A 137 -15.21 11.13 6.82
CA TYR A 137 -15.57 10.95 5.42
C TYR A 137 -16.00 9.49 5.20
N VAL A 138 -17.14 9.32 4.55
CA VAL A 138 -17.75 8.01 4.33
C VAL A 138 -17.60 7.62 2.88
N TYR A 139 -16.95 6.49 2.64
CA TYR A 139 -16.71 5.95 1.31
C TYR A 139 -17.39 4.61 1.15
N SER A 140 -18.06 4.39 0.02
CA SER A 140 -18.46 3.05 -0.40
C SER A 140 -17.47 2.53 -1.44
N MET A 141 -17.20 1.22 -1.39
CA MET A 141 -16.20 0.57 -2.21
C MET A 141 -16.69 -0.80 -2.66
N THR A 142 -16.43 -1.17 -3.92
CA THR A 142 -16.66 -2.55 -4.35
C THR A 142 -15.68 -3.50 -3.66
N ARG A 143 -16.16 -4.63 -3.17
CA ARG A 143 -15.35 -5.63 -2.48
C ARG A 143 -14.54 -6.46 -3.48
N ILE A 144 -13.23 -6.50 -3.29
CA ILE A 144 -12.36 -7.44 -4.01
C ILE A 144 -12.57 -8.86 -3.42
N PRO A 145 -12.86 -9.88 -4.25
CA PRO A 145 -13.17 -11.21 -3.75
C PRO A 145 -11.94 -11.95 -3.23
N GLY A 146 -12.15 -12.85 -2.26
CA GLY A 146 -11.12 -13.72 -1.72
C GLY A 146 -10.68 -13.34 -0.30
N ILE A 147 -9.50 -13.81 0.07
CA ILE A 147 -8.81 -13.48 1.33
C ILE A 147 -7.51 -12.73 1.01
N SER A 148 -6.90 -12.07 1.99
CA SER A 148 -5.56 -11.49 1.80
C SER A 148 -4.50 -12.59 1.60
N LEU A 149 -3.42 -12.26 0.89
CA LEU A 149 -2.28 -13.17 0.72
C LEU A 149 -1.61 -13.46 2.08
N ALA A 150 -1.61 -12.50 3.00
CA ALA A 150 -1.18 -12.70 4.38
C ALA A 150 -2.02 -13.78 5.09
N GLU A 151 -3.35 -13.74 4.99
CA GLU A 151 -4.23 -14.78 5.53
C GLU A 151 -4.00 -16.14 4.86
N LEU A 152 -3.79 -16.16 3.54
CA LEU A 152 -3.43 -17.39 2.84
C LEU A 152 -2.15 -17.97 3.44
N TYR A 153 -1.06 -17.20 3.53
CA TYR A 153 0.21 -17.69 4.09
C TYR A 153 0.09 -18.14 5.55
N ALA A 154 -0.69 -17.44 6.37
CA ALA A 154 -0.99 -17.89 7.73
C ALA A 154 -1.70 -19.24 7.74
N SER A 155 -2.67 -19.47 6.84
CA SER A 155 -3.37 -20.75 6.72
C SER A 155 -2.46 -21.88 6.20
N LEU A 156 -1.49 -21.56 5.33
CA LEU A 156 -0.58 -22.54 4.74
C LEU A 156 0.41 -23.12 5.76
N LYS A 157 0.74 -22.39 6.84
CA LYS A 157 1.61 -22.88 7.93
C LYS A 157 1.08 -24.16 8.60
N TYR A 158 -0.23 -24.38 8.54
CA TYR A 158 -0.90 -25.54 9.11
C TYR A 158 -1.40 -26.53 8.04
N SER A 159 -1.09 -26.27 6.76
CA SER A 159 -1.52 -27.08 5.63
C SER A 159 -0.49 -28.17 5.28
N ALA A 160 -0.94 -29.26 4.69
CA ALA A 160 -0.08 -30.35 4.21
C ALA A 160 0.46 -30.11 2.79
N LEU A 161 0.58 -28.85 2.33
CA LEU A 161 1.12 -28.57 1.00
C LEU A 161 2.58 -29.01 0.88
N SER A 162 2.95 -29.57 -0.27
CA SER A 162 4.34 -29.86 -0.57
C SER A 162 5.14 -28.58 -0.78
N LEU A 163 6.47 -28.65 -0.59
CA LEU A 163 7.37 -27.56 -0.93
C LEU A 163 7.25 -27.11 -2.40
N SER A 164 6.95 -28.04 -3.31
CA SER A 164 6.72 -27.71 -4.72
C SER A 164 5.44 -26.89 -4.93
N GLN A 165 4.36 -27.17 -4.18
CA GLN A 165 3.12 -26.40 -4.25
C GLN A 165 3.30 -25.00 -3.64
N LEU A 166 4.03 -24.86 -2.53
CA LEU A 166 4.35 -23.56 -1.95
C LEU A 166 5.16 -22.69 -2.93
N ARG A 167 6.17 -23.30 -3.57
CA ARG A 167 6.94 -22.63 -4.61
C ARG A 167 6.05 -22.22 -5.78
N GLN A 168 5.22 -23.13 -6.28
CA GLN A 168 4.29 -22.85 -7.37
C GLN A 168 3.32 -21.71 -7.02
N GLN A 169 2.83 -21.67 -5.78
CA GLN A 169 1.99 -20.58 -5.28
C GLN A 169 2.72 -19.24 -5.39
N ARG A 170 3.97 -19.16 -4.93
CA ARG A 170 4.81 -17.95 -5.03
C ARG A 170 5.08 -17.55 -6.48
N GLU A 171 5.36 -18.51 -7.36
CA GLU A 171 5.54 -18.27 -8.80
C GLU A 171 4.28 -17.65 -9.43
N VAL A 172 3.08 -18.12 -9.06
CA VAL A 172 1.81 -17.53 -9.53
C VAL A 172 1.59 -16.11 -9.00
N ILE A 173 1.90 -15.85 -7.74
CA ILE A 173 1.81 -14.48 -7.17
C ILE A 173 2.74 -13.54 -7.93
N VAL A 174 4.00 -13.93 -8.14
CA VAL A 174 4.99 -13.12 -8.85
C VAL A 174 4.61 -12.89 -10.31
N ASP A 175 4.09 -13.89 -11.01
CA ASP A 175 3.57 -13.74 -12.37
C ASP A 175 2.40 -12.75 -12.43
N HIS A 176 1.48 -12.81 -11.46
CA HIS A 176 0.37 -11.87 -11.37
C HIS A 176 0.82 -10.46 -11.01
N PHE A 177 1.85 -10.32 -10.17
CA PHE A 177 2.46 -9.02 -9.87
C PHE A 177 3.15 -8.42 -11.09
N ALA A 178 3.85 -9.21 -11.90
CA ALA A 178 4.42 -8.74 -13.17
C ALA A 178 3.35 -8.21 -14.13
N LYS A 179 2.20 -8.90 -14.25
CA LYS A 179 1.04 -8.44 -15.02
C LYS A 179 0.47 -7.13 -14.47
N PHE A 180 0.35 -7.03 -13.14
CA PHE A 180 -0.11 -5.82 -12.46
C PHE A 180 0.78 -4.61 -12.77
N ILE A 181 2.10 -4.77 -12.65
CA ILE A 181 3.06 -3.73 -13.00
C ILE A 181 2.99 -3.37 -14.49
N ALA A 182 2.85 -4.37 -15.38
CA ALA A 182 2.70 -4.13 -16.81
C ALA A 182 1.42 -3.34 -17.16
N THR A 183 0.30 -3.57 -16.46
CA THR A 183 -0.92 -2.76 -16.60
C THR A 183 -0.65 -1.29 -16.30
N GLY A 184 0.13 -1.01 -15.25
CA GLY A 184 0.59 0.34 -14.92
C GLY A 184 1.44 0.95 -16.03
N TRP A 185 2.42 0.22 -16.57
CA TRP A 185 3.24 0.66 -17.71
C TRP A 185 2.40 1.01 -18.93
N ASN A 186 1.48 0.13 -19.32
CA ASN A 186 0.66 0.31 -20.51
C ASN A 186 -0.32 1.48 -20.41
N SER A 187 -0.55 1.99 -19.20
CA SER A 187 -1.37 3.18 -18.92
C SER A 187 -0.53 4.38 -18.45
N ALA A 188 0.80 4.26 -18.47
CA ALA A 188 1.71 5.29 -18.00
C ALA A 188 1.69 6.49 -18.94
N ARG A 189 1.94 7.66 -18.35
CA ARG A 189 1.88 8.96 -19.03
C ARG A 189 3.24 9.64 -18.98
N PRO A 190 3.61 10.48 -19.96
CA PRO A 190 4.81 11.30 -19.85
C PRO A 190 4.77 12.19 -18.60
N ALA A 191 5.94 12.51 -18.03
CA ALA A 191 6.04 13.40 -16.87
C ALA A 191 5.39 14.79 -17.09
N SER A 192 5.32 15.24 -18.35
CA SER A 192 4.71 16.50 -18.75
C SER A 192 3.18 16.46 -18.91
N ASP A 193 2.54 15.30 -18.76
CA ASP A 193 1.08 15.17 -18.83
C ASP A 193 0.43 15.92 -17.66
N SER A 194 -0.58 16.74 -17.93
CA SER A 194 -1.28 17.53 -16.90
C SER A 194 -1.90 16.63 -15.82
N THR A 195 -2.37 15.44 -16.18
CA THR A 195 -2.91 14.44 -15.25
C THR A 195 -1.87 14.03 -14.23
N VAL A 196 -0.63 13.78 -14.68
CA VAL A 196 0.49 13.42 -13.79
C VAL A 196 0.80 14.58 -12.86
N SER A 197 0.86 15.81 -13.38
CA SER A 197 1.17 16.99 -12.55
C SER A 197 0.15 17.20 -11.42
N THR A 198 -1.13 16.90 -11.67
CA THR A 198 -2.22 17.05 -10.70
C THR A 198 -2.33 15.86 -9.74
N LEU A 199 -1.96 14.65 -10.18
CA LEU A 199 -2.20 13.40 -9.45
C LEU A 199 -0.91 12.67 -9.02
N ARG A 200 0.24 13.34 -9.04
CA ARG A 200 1.50 12.82 -8.46
C ARG A 200 1.57 12.85 -6.93
N GLY A 201 0.52 13.34 -6.28
CA GLY A 201 0.33 13.24 -4.83
C GLY A 201 1.44 13.85 -3.97
N LYS A 202 1.54 13.35 -2.73
CA LYS A 202 2.46 13.88 -1.72
C LYS A 202 3.88 13.39 -1.97
N VAL A 203 4.07 12.13 -2.34
CA VAL A 203 5.42 11.56 -2.49
C VAL A 203 6.00 11.96 -3.85
N GLY A 204 5.26 11.82 -4.94
CA GLY A 204 5.66 12.23 -6.28
C GLY A 204 5.88 13.73 -6.43
N GLY A 205 5.16 14.56 -5.67
CA GLY A 205 5.40 16.00 -5.59
C GLY A 205 6.66 16.42 -4.83
N SER A 206 7.31 15.51 -4.08
CA SER A 206 8.39 15.84 -3.15
C SER A 206 9.60 14.88 -3.18
N ILE A 207 9.74 14.04 -4.21
CA ILE A 207 10.79 13.01 -4.33
C ILE A 207 12.19 13.55 -4.00
N LYS A 208 12.61 14.61 -4.70
CA LYS A 208 13.94 15.22 -4.50
C LYS A 208 14.17 15.69 -3.07
N TRP A 209 13.19 16.38 -2.50
CA TRP A 209 13.27 16.86 -1.11
C TRP A 209 13.41 15.69 -0.14
N ARG A 210 12.64 14.61 -0.32
CA ARG A 210 12.68 13.40 0.52
C ARG A 210 14.04 12.72 0.47
N LEU A 211 14.62 12.59 -0.72
CA LEU A 211 15.97 12.03 -0.87
C LEU A 211 17.04 12.90 -0.19
N GLU A 212 16.93 14.24 -0.26
CA GLU A 212 17.85 15.11 0.48
C GLU A 212 17.65 15.00 2.00
N GLN A 213 16.42 14.81 2.48
CA GLN A 213 16.18 14.48 3.89
C GLN A 213 16.84 13.16 4.28
N MET A 214 16.71 12.11 3.45
CA MET A 214 17.36 10.82 3.68
C MET A 214 18.88 10.93 3.69
N LYS A 215 19.46 11.70 2.77
CA LYS A 215 20.91 11.93 2.72
C LYS A 215 21.43 12.62 3.98
N ALA A 216 20.62 13.50 4.58
CA ALA A 216 20.96 14.20 5.81
C ALA A 216 20.77 13.34 7.08
N HIS A 217 19.75 12.49 7.12
CA HIS A 217 19.28 11.88 8.39
C HIS A 217 19.31 10.35 8.43
N LEU A 218 19.38 9.63 7.30
CA LEU A 218 19.55 8.18 7.36
C LEU A 218 20.91 7.82 7.95
N PRO A 219 21.05 6.62 8.57
CA PRO A 219 22.34 6.09 8.96
C PRO A 219 23.36 6.08 7.82
N GLN A 220 24.63 6.34 8.14
CA GLN A 220 25.72 6.52 7.18
C GLN A 220 25.84 5.39 6.14
N ARG A 221 25.44 4.15 6.51
CA ARG A 221 25.47 2.97 5.64
C ARG A 221 24.57 3.10 4.39
N PHE A 222 23.56 3.96 4.41
CA PHE A 222 22.67 4.18 3.26
C PHE A 222 23.07 5.37 2.37
N HIS A 223 24.01 6.23 2.82
CA HIS A 223 24.32 7.49 2.15
C HIS A 223 24.82 7.33 0.72
N SER A 224 25.56 6.26 0.41
CA SER A 224 26.04 6.01 -0.96
C SER A 224 24.88 5.77 -1.92
N VAL A 225 23.93 4.91 -1.53
CA VAL A 225 22.75 4.56 -2.34
C VAL A 225 21.83 5.76 -2.51
N VAL A 226 21.62 6.56 -1.46
CA VAL A 226 20.82 7.79 -1.56
C VAL A 226 21.48 8.79 -2.52
N ARG A 227 22.80 8.97 -2.44
CA ARG A 227 23.54 9.87 -3.35
C ARG A 227 23.46 9.40 -4.80
N GLU A 228 23.69 8.12 -5.05
CA GLU A 228 23.57 7.55 -6.40
C GLU A 228 22.15 7.72 -6.96
N THR A 229 21.13 7.56 -6.12
CA THR A 229 19.73 7.76 -6.51
C THR A 229 19.44 9.23 -6.82
N LEU A 230 19.97 10.17 -6.03
CA LEU A 230 19.88 11.61 -6.28
C LEU A 230 20.56 11.99 -7.60
N ASP A 231 21.75 11.46 -7.86
CA ASP A 231 22.53 11.75 -9.07
C ASP A 231 21.81 11.28 -10.34
N ARG A 232 21.01 10.21 -10.23
CA ARG A 232 20.21 9.65 -11.34
C ARG A 232 18.75 10.10 -11.35
N LEU A 233 18.36 11.02 -10.46
CA LEU A 233 16.94 11.36 -10.26
C LEU A 233 16.30 11.92 -11.53
N ASP A 234 16.99 12.81 -12.25
CA ASP A 234 16.47 13.40 -13.49
C ASP A 234 16.20 12.34 -14.57
N GLU A 235 17.07 11.32 -14.66
CA GLU A 235 16.86 10.18 -15.56
C GLU A 235 15.66 9.34 -15.10
N ILE A 236 15.53 9.08 -13.80
CA ILE A 236 14.40 8.32 -13.24
C ILE A 236 13.08 9.06 -13.51
N GLU A 237 13.01 10.36 -13.25
CA GLU A 237 11.81 11.18 -13.48
C GLU A 237 11.47 11.34 -14.97
N SER A 238 12.41 11.06 -15.87
CA SER A 238 12.19 11.01 -17.32
C SER A 238 11.45 9.75 -17.79
N LEU A 239 11.38 8.70 -16.97
CA LEU A 239 10.55 7.53 -17.25
C LEU A 239 9.07 7.94 -17.33
N PRO A 240 8.24 7.20 -18.08
CA PRO A 240 6.79 7.34 -17.99
C PRO A 240 6.31 7.19 -16.55
N TRP A 241 5.40 8.05 -16.12
CA TRP A 241 4.81 8.03 -14.78
C TRP A 241 3.59 7.11 -14.82
N ALA A 242 3.64 6.06 -14.00
CA ALA A 242 2.58 5.09 -13.86
C ALA A 242 1.84 5.32 -12.53
N LEU A 243 0.52 5.08 -12.55
CA LEU A 243 -0.26 5.09 -11.34
C LEU A 243 0.19 3.92 -10.46
N THR A 244 0.79 4.21 -9.32
CA THR A 244 1.38 3.22 -8.43
C THR A 244 0.43 2.94 -7.27
N HIS A 245 0.42 1.71 -6.74
CA HIS A 245 -0.43 1.35 -5.60
C HIS A 245 -0.08 2.13 -4.33
N GLY A 246 1.22 2.22 -4.03
CA GLY A 246 1.73 2.94 -2.87
C GLY A 246 1.76 2.17 -1.55
N ASP A 247 1.25 0.94 -1.47
CA ASP A 247 1.37 0.07 -0.27
C ASP A 247 1.23 -1.42 -0.63
N VAL A 248 2.12 -1.93 -1.48
CA VAL A 248 2.11 -3.36 -1.85
C VAL A 248 2.77 -4.19 -0.75
N VAL A 249 1.95 -4.80 0.08
CA VAL A 249 2.32 -5.82 1.07
C VAL A 249 1.37 -7.02 0.98
N PRO A 250 1.72 -8.23 1.47
CA PRO A 250 0.85 -9.39 1.41
C PRO A 250 -0.56 -9.19 2.02
N ALA A 251 -0.73 -8.28 2.97
CA ALA A 251 -2.04 -7.95 3.53
C ALA A 251 -2.97 -7.25 2.51
N ASN A 252 -2.40 -6.52 1.55
CA ASN A 252 -3.13 -5.71 0.56
C ASN A 252 -3.30 -6.42 -0.78
N VAL A 253 -2.73 -7.63 -0.94
CA VAL A 253 -2.93 -8.47 -2.12
C VAL A 253 -4.05 -9.47 -1.85
N MET A 254 -5.11 -9.43 -2.65
CA MET A 254 -6.24 -10.35 -2.53
C MET A 254 -6.07 -11.56 -3.44
N VAL A 255 -6.40 -12.73 -2.92
CA VAL A 255 -6.33 -14.00 -3.65
C VAL A 255 -7.63 -14.78 -3.53
N CYS A 256 -8.07 -15.34 -4.65
CA CYS A 256 -9.20 -16.26 -4.66
C CYS A 256 -8.69 -17.70 -4.50
N PRO A 257 -9.40 -18.53 -3.70
CA PRO A 257 -9.14 -19.96 -3.67
C PRO A 257 -9.16 -20.57 -5.07
N PRO A 258 -8.34 -21.61 -5.33
CA PRO A 258 -8.33 -22.31 -6.61
C PRO A 258 -9.73 -22.84 -6.94
N ARG A 259 -10.12 -22.72 -8.22
CA ARG A 259 -11.34 -23.36 -8.74
C ARG A 259 -11.09 -24.81 -9.17
N ASP A 260 -9.84 -25.24 -9.16
CA ASP A 260 -9.38 -26.56 -9.60
C ASP A 260 -8.68 -27.33 -8.46
N ASN A 261 -8.25 -28.55 -8.76
CA ASN A 261 -7.61 -29.44 -7.79
C ASN A 261 -6.14 -29.10 -7.54
N THR A 262 -5.61 -27.98 -8.06
CA THR A 262 -4.18 -27.64 -7.91
C THR A 262 -3.83 -27.18 -6.50
N GLY A 263 -4.80 -26.61 -5.78
CA GLY A 263 -4.54 -25.96 -4.50
C GLY A 263 -3.96 -24.53 -4.64
N ILE A 264 -3.76 -24.03 -5.86
CA ILE A 264 -3.05 -22.76 -6.11
C ILE A 264 -4.03 -21.59 -6.28
N SER A 265 -3.97 -20.67 -5.34
CA SER A 265 -4.77 -19.44 -5.35
C SER A 265 -4.22 -18.42 -6.35
N VAL A 266 -5.12 -17.59 -6.87
CA VAL A 266 -4.80 -16.62 -7.93
C VAL A 266 -5.14 -15.22 -7.46
N VAL A 267 -4.28 -14.24 -7.75
CA VAL A 267 -4.51 -12.83 -7.39
C VAL A 267 -5.78 -12.32 -8.06
N SER A 268 -6.74 -11.90 -7.24
CA SER A 268 -8.03 -11.33 -7.64
C SER A 268 -7.99 -9.80 -7.75
N GLY A 269 -7.16 -9.15 -6.95
CA GLY A 269 -7.00 -7.70 -6.95
C GLY A 269 -6.12 -7.21 -5.81
N PHE A 270 -6.11 -5.91 -5.62
CA PHE A 270 -5.38 -5.20 -4.58
C PHE A 270 -6.34 -4.28 -3.83
N VAL A 271 -6.12 -4.13 -2.53
CA VAL A 271 -6.91 -3.27 -1.63
C VAL A 271 -6.00 -2.25 -0.97
N ASP A 272 -6.60 -1.27 -0.29
CA ASP A 272 -5.89 -0.17 0.36
C ASP A 272 -5.05 0.69 -0.61
N TRP A 273 -5.75 1.36 -1.52
CA TRP A 273 -5.15 2.27 -2.50
C TRP A 273 -5.00 3.70 -1.95
N ALA A 274 -4.89 3.87 -0.64
CA ALA A 274 -4.88 5.20 -0.02
C ALA A 274 -3.63 6.01 -0.39
N GLU A 275 -2.52 5.32 -0.62
CA GLU A 275 -1.20 5.84 -0.98
C GLU A 275 -1.00 5.90 -2.50
N THR A 276 -2.06 5.69 -3.29
CA THR A 276 -1.94 5.68 -4.74
C THR A 276 -1.62 7.06 -5.29
N GLU A 277 -0.67 7.14 -6.20
CA GLU A 277 -0.31 8.35 -6.92
C GLU A 277 0.49 8.01 -8.18
N TYR A 278 0.57 8.97 -9.10
CA TYR A 278 1.49 8.84 -10.22
C TYR A 278 2.93 8.98 -9.73
N LEU A 279 3.76 7.99 -10.05
CA LEU A 279 5.20 7.96 -9.77
C LEU A 279 5.97 7.46 -11.00
N PRO A 280 7.26 7.79 -11.14
CA PRO A 280 8.08 7.24 -12.21
C PRO A 280 7.99 5.71 -12.25
N PHE A 281 7.81 5.15 -13.44
CA PHE A 281 7.68 3.70 -13.59
C PHE A 281 8.90 2.98 -13.00
N GLY A 282 8.66 1.91 -12.26
CA GLY A 282 9.70 1.20 -11.52
C GLY A 282 9.72 1.54 -10.02
N VAL A 283 9.23 2.70 -9.60
CA VAL A 283 9.14 3.06 -8.17
C VAL A 283 8.28 2.05 -7.40
N GLY A 284 7.12 1.66 -7.93
CA GLY A 284 6.27 0.63 -7.33
C GLY A 284 6.85 -0.79 -7.26
N LEU A 285 8.05 -1.03 -7.80
CA LEU A 285 8.68 -2.35 -7.77
C LEU A 285 9.21 -2.77 -6.40
N TYR A 286 9.28 -1.86 -5.41
CA TYR A 286 9.62 -2.24 -4.04
C TYR A 286 8.68 -3.33 -3.51
N GLY A 287 7.42 -3.34 -3.96
CA GLY A 287 6.44 -4.36 -3.62
C GLY A 287 6.84 -5.77 -4.05
N LEU A 288 7.72 -5.92 -5.06
CA LEU A 288 8.30 -7.22 -5.39
C LEU A 288 9.08 -7.78 -4.21
N GLU A 289 9.88 -6.95 -3.53
CA GLU A 289 10.74 -7.39 -2.44
C GLU A 289 9.90 -7.89 -1.25
N GLU A 290 8.78 -7.22 -0.96
CA GLU A 290 7.79 -7.67 0.03
C GLU A 290 7.13 -9.02 -0.33
N LEU A 291 7.00 -9.35 -1.62
CA LEU A 291 6.42 -10.62 -2.09
C LEU A 291 7.45 -11.75 -2.19
N LEU A 292 8.75 -11.45 -2.08
CA LEU A 292 9.84 -12.41 -2.19
C LEU A 292 10.29 -12.98 -0.84
N GLY A 293 9.63 -12.60 0.24
CA GLY A 293 9.95 -13.08 1.58
C GLY A 293 8.79 -12.92 2.55
N GLU A 294 9.10 -13.06 3.82
CA GLU A 294 8.13 -12.90 4.89
C GLU A 294 8.77 -12.31 6.14
N THR A 295 7.94 -11.70 6.99
CA THR A 295 8.37 -11.26 8.32
C THR A 295 8.21 -12.43 9.30
N GLY A 296 9.30 -12.79 9.95
CA GLY A 296 9.34 -13.80 11.01
C GLY A 296 8.59 -13.36 12.27
N VAL A 297 8.41 -14.29 13.20
CA VAL A 297 7.77 -14.01 14.50
C VAL A 297 8.58 -13.02 15.33
N ASP A 298 9.89 -12.90 15.06
CA ASP A 298 10.82 -11.94 15.65
C ASP A 298 10.73 -10.53 15.03
N GLY A 299 9.77 -10.30 14.11
CA GLY A 299 9.58 -9.03 13.41
C GLY A 299 10.58 -8.78 12.28
N ARG A 300 11.49 -9.73 12.00
CA ARG A 300 12.53 -9.55 10.97
C ARG A 300 12.09 -10.12 9.64
N PHE A 301 12.27 -9.34 8.59
CA PHE A 301 12.05 -9.79 7.22
C PHE A 301 13.17 -10.74 6.78
N ALA A 302 12.82 -11.82 6.09
CA ALA A 302 13.74 -12.71 5.40
C ALA A 302 13.19 -13.15 4.03
N TYR A 303 14.08 -13.19 3.04
CA TYR A 303 13.74 -13.72 1.71
C TYR A 303 13.53 -15.23 1.72
N TYR A 304 12.65 -15.71 0.85
CA TYR A 304 12.53 -17.11 0.54
C TYR A 304 13.79 -17.66 -0.14
N VAL A 305 14.04 -18.96 -0.01
CA VAL A 305 15.22 -19.61 -0.62
C VAL A 305 15.24 -19.47 -2.14
N GLU A 306 14.07 -19.42 -2.76
CA GLU A 306 13.88 -19.24 -4.19
C GLU A 306 13.76 -17.77 -4.66
N ALA A 307 13.97 -16.79 -3.78
CA ALA A 307 13.71 -15.37 -4.09
C ALA A 307 14.42 -14.88 -5.36
N GLU A 308 15.64 -15.35 -5.62
CA GLU A 308 16.39 -14.97 -6.83
C GLU A 308 15.79 -15.57 -8.11
N GLU A 309 15.32 -16.82 -8.06
CA GLU A 309 14.64 -17.45 -9.19
C GLU A 309 13.27 -16.81 -9.45
N LEU A 310 12.56 -16.44 -8.39
CA LEU A 310 11.32 -15.68 -8.47
C LEU A 310 11.57 -14.27 -9.06
N ARG A 311 12.67 -13.60 -8.69
CA ARG A 311 13.04 -12.30 -9.30
C ARG A 311 13.32 -12.44 -10.78
N LYS A 312 14.05 -13.48 -11.21
CA LYS A 312 14.26 -13.78 -12.64
C LYS A 312 12.93 -14.04 -13.36
N LEU A 313 12.04 -14.82 -12.74
CA LEU A 313 10.70 -15.06 -13.25
C LEU A 313 9.94 -13.74 -13.44
N PHE A 314 9.87 -12.89 -12.41
CA PHE A 314 9.23 -11.58 -12.46
C PHE A 314 9.68 -10.79 -13.69
N TRP A 315 11.00 -10.61 -13.83
CA TRP A 315 11.56 -9.82 -14.90
C TRP A 315 11.32 -10.41 -16.29
N SER A 316 11.42 -11.74 -16.41
CA SER A 316 11.09 -12.42 -17.67
C SER A 316 9.63 -12.22 -18.07
N ARG A 317 8.70 -12.26 -17.10
CA ARG A 317 7.27 -12.05 -17.33
C ARG A 317 6.97 -10.60 -17.67
N LEU A 318 7.57 -9.66 -16.95
CA LEU A 318 7.40 -8.23 -17.21
C LEU A 318 7.90 -7.86 -18.63
N ALA A 319 9.06 -8.40 -19.03
CA ALA A 319 9.66 -8.12 -20.34
C ALA A 319 8.78 -8.56 -21.52
N VAL A 320 7.97 -9.60 -21.35
CA VAL A 320 7.03 -10.08 -22.38
C VAL A 320 5.77 -9.21 -22.47
N GLN A 321 5.41 -8.51 -21.38
CA GLN A 321 4.16 -7.74 -21.28
C GLN A 321 4.35 -6.24 -21.59
N ILE A 322 5.55 -5.70 -21.36
CA ILE A 322 5.90 -4.32 -21.65
C ILE A 322 6.21 -4.16 -23.13
N LEU A 323 5.47 -3.26 -23.80
CA LEU A 323 5.66 -2.96 -25.21
C LEU A 323 6.52 -1.70 -25.39
N GLY A 324 7.25 -1.63 -26.50
CA GLY A 324 7.98 -0.44 -26.93
C GLY A 324 9.39 -0.25 -26.35
N ILE A 325 9.77 -1.03 -25.34
CA ILE A 325 11.12 -1.01 -24.76
C ILE A 325 11.64 -2.43 -24.50
N SER A 326 12.96 -2.58 -24.45
CA SER A 326 13.59 -3.84 -24.01
C SER A 326 14.12 -3.69 -22.59
N ILE A 327 13.68 -4.56 -21.70
CA ILE A 327 14.10 -4.60 -20.28
C ILE A 327 14.87 -5.89 -19.94
N HIS A 328 15.51 -6.50 -20.94
CA HIS A 328 16.44 -7.60 -20.73
C HIS A 328 17.68 -7.12 -19.95
N PRO A 329 18.39 -8.03 -19.24
CA PRO A 329 19.60 -7.66 -18.51
C PRO A 329 20.62 -6.92 -19.38
N GLY A 330 21.15 -5.80 -18.88
CA GLY A 330 22.15 -4.96 -19.57
C GLY A 330 21.61 -3.96 -20.58
N THR A 331 20.29 -3.78 -20.71
CA THR A 331 19.73 -2.68 -21.50
C THR A 331 19.61 -1.40 -20.68
N HIS A 332 19.67 -0.24 -21.35
CA HIS A 332 19.52 1.06 -20.67
C HIS A 332 18.21 1.18 -19.88
N TYR A 333 17.06 0.81 -20.49
CA TYR A 333 15.78 0.84 -19.78
C TYR A 333 15.74 -0.11 -18.58
N ARG A 334 16.41 -1.27 -18.68
CA ARG A 334 16.53 -2.18 -17.54
C ARG A 334 17.27 -1.50 -16.38
N GLU A 335 18.43 -0.92 -16.64
CA GLU A 335 19.24 -0.23 -15.63
C GLU A 335 18.52 0.98 -15.02
N LEU A 336 17.69 1.67 -15.82
CA LEU A 336 16.93 2.83 -15.36
C LEU A 336 15.73 2.43 -14.49
N ILE A 337 14.99 1.38 -14.87
CA ILE A 337 13.88 0.84 -14.07
C ILE A 337 14.40 0.24 -12.76
N GLU A 338 15.58 -0.39 -12.77
CA GLU A 338 16.22 -0.87 -11.54
C GLU A 338 16.64 0.28 -10.60
N ALA A 339 17.03 1.43 -11.15
CA ALA A 339 17.30 2.63 -10.37
C ALA A 339 16.01 3.21 -9.75
N ALA A 340 14.93 3.26 -10.54
CA ALA A 340 13.61 3.63 -10.05
C ALA A 340 13.09 2.67 -8.97
N HIS A 341 13.40 1.37 -9.09
CA HIS A 341 13.11 0.40 -8.03
C HIS A 341 13.88 0.71 -6.74
N THR A 342 15.17 1.02 -6.83
CA THR A 342 15.96 1.47 -5.66
C THR A 342 15.35 2.73 -5.02
N LEU A 343 14.92 3.69 -5.84
CA LEU A 343 14.18 4.86 -5.38
C LEU A 343 12.91 4.46 -4.62
N GLY A 344 12.13 3.51 -5.14
CA GLY A 344 10.95 2.97 -4.47
C GLY A 344 11.23 2.38 -3.10
N VAL A 345 12.29 1.58 -2.97
CA VAL A 345 12.72 1.02 -1.68
C VAL A 345 13.07 2.13 -0.69
N LEU A 346 13.82 3.14 -1.13
CA LEU A 346 14.17 4.30 -0.30
C LEU A 346 12.93 5.10 0.12
N LEU A 347 12.01 5.40 -0.80
CA LEU A 347 10.79 6.14 -0.48
C LEU A 347 9.90 5.36 0.49
N TRP A 348 9.76 4.05 0.31
CA TRP A 348 8.82 3.28 1.11
C TRP A 348 9.33 2.95 2.52
N HIS A 349 10.62 2.60 2.65
CA HIS A 349 11.20 2.19 3.93
C HIS A 349 12.09 3.26 4.56
N GLY A 350 12.43 4.32 3.81
CA GLY A 350 13.24 5.45 4.31
C GLY A 350 12.40 6.59 4.91
N ILE A 351 11.09 6.59 4.70
CA ILE A 351 10.17 7.60 5.23
C ILE A 351 9.39 6.98 6.37
N ALA A 352 9.34 7.66 7.52
CA ALA A 352 8.53 7.18 8.62
C ALA A 352 7.06 7.55 8.43
N PHE A 353 6.17 6.64 8.81
CA PHE A 353 4.74 6.90 8.87
C PHE A 353 4.32 7.27 10.28
N ASP A 354 4.07 8.55 10.50
CA ASP A 354 3.57 9.05 11.78
C ASP A 354 2.09 9.44 11.63
N ASN A 355 1.20 8.43 11.56
CA ASN A 355 -0.26 8.62 11.40
C ASN A 355 -0.63 9.46 10.16
N GLY A 356 -0.11 9.09 9.00
CA GLY A 356 -0.33 9.82 7.73
C GLY A 356 0.60 11.01 7.50
N ARG A 357 1.38 11.42 8.52
CA ARG A 357 2.42 12.44 8.37
C ARG A 357 3.70 11.78 7.86
N LEU A 358 4.16 12.25 6.70
CA LEU A 358 5.35 11.74 6.01
C LEU A 358 6.48 12.78 6.06
N ARG A 359 6.82 13.29 7.26
CA ARG A 359 7.72 14.46 7.42
C ARG A 359 9.13 14.14 7.82
N ARG A 360 9.36 12.94 8.35
CA ARG A 360 10.67 12.52 8.84
C ARG A 360 11.13 11.26 8.15
N VAL A 361 12.44 11.07 8.26
CA VAL A 361 13.12 9.84 7.85
C VAL A 361 13.04 8.84 9.01
N VAL A 362 13.16 7.56 8.71
CA VAL A 362 13.26 6.50 9.72
C VAL A 362 14.51 6.65 10.60
N GLU A 363 14.39 6.34 11.88
CA GLU A 363 15.42 6.58 12.91
C GLU A 363 15.80 5.28 13.66
N GLU A 364 17.09 5.12 13.98
CA GLU A 364 17.57 3.99 14.79
C GLU A 364 16.96 4.02 16.19
N GLY A 365 16.53 2.85 16.68
CA GLY A 365 15.86 2.69 17.96
C GLY A 365 14.37 3.06 17.96
N LYS A 366 13.84 3.58 16.85
CA LYS A 366 12.42 3.92 16.68
C LYS A 366 11.75 3.15 15.54
N ASP A 367 12.41 3.08 14.39
CA ASP A 367 11.86 2.47 13.17
C ASP A 367 12.77 1.33 12.67
N ASP A 368 13.34 0.55 13.60
CA ASP A 368 14.34 -0.49 13.32
C ASP A 368 13.85 -1.55 12.33
N GLU A 369 12.55 -1.85 12.30
CA GLU A 369 11.95 -2.78 11.32
C GLU A 369 12.05 -2.25 9.87
N GLU A 370 11.93 -0.95 9.67
CA GLU A 370 12.04 -0.31 8.35
C GLU A 370 13.52 -0.16 7.94
N LEU A 371 14.39 0.17 8.89
CA LEU A 371 15.84 0.17 8.67
C LEU A 371 16.37 -1.22 8.31
N TRP A 372 15.85 -2.28 8.94
CA TRP A 372 16.16 -3.67 8.61
C TRP A 372 15.76 -4.02 7.16
N ARG A 373 14.57 -3.56 6.73
CA ARG A 373 14.14 -3.73 5.34
C ARG A 373 15.04 -2.97 4.36
N LEU A 374 15.42 -1.73 4.67
CA LEU A 374 16.40 -0.99 3.86
C LEU A 374 17.72 -1.76 3.74
N ASP A 375 18.24 -2.29 4.84
CA ASP A 375 19.47 -3.07 4.85
C ASP A 375 19.36 -4.27 3.91
N ILE A 376 18.27 -5.04 3.97
CA ILE A 376 18.10 -6.24 3.14
C ILE A 376 17.81 -5.91 1.68
N PHE A 377 16.90 -4.96 1.41
CA PHE A 377 16.40 -4.68 0.06
C PHE A 377 17.42 -3.92 -0.80
N LEU A 378 18.24 -3.09 -0.16
CA LEU A 378 19.34 -2.38 -0.84
C LEU A 378 20.61 -3.25 -0.92
N ASN A 379 20.85 -4.15 0.04
CA ASN A 379 22.01 -5.05 0.04
C ASN A 379 21.67 -6.42 -0.58
N ARG A 380 21.34 -6.41 -1.87
CA ARG A 380 20.94 -7.59 -2.69
C ARG A 380 21.96 -8.75 -2.75
N LYS A 381 23.05 -8.70 -1.98
CA LYS A 381 24.08 -9.75 -1.83
C LYS A 381 23.92 -10.60 -0.56
N THR A 382 22.93 -10.32 0.29
CA THR A 382 22.79 -11.03 1.57
C THR A 382 22.32 -12.47 1.34
N LYS A 383 23.18 -13.44 1.66
CA LYS A 383 22.94 -14.88 1.53
C LYS A 383 21.82 -15.33 2.48
N VAL A 384 20.93 -16.16 1.95
CA VAL A 384 19.85 -16.90 2.61
C VAL A 384 20.28 -17.43 3.99
N VAL A 385 19.51 -17.10 5.04
CA VAL A 385 19.56 -17.82 6.33
C VAL A 385 18.58 -19.00 6.23
N ARG A 386 19.05 -20.19 6.56
CA ARG A 386 18.19 -21.39 6.64
C ARG A 386 17.22 -21.21 7.82
N ALA A 387 15.95 -20.99 7.55
CA ALA A 387 14.90 -21.29 8.52
C ALA A 387 14.70 -22.81 8.54
N GLY A 388 15.45 -23.50 9.41
CA GLY A 388 15.35 -24.94 9.63
C GLY A 388 15.46 -25.21 11.12
N VAL A 389 14.31 -25.50 11.73
CA VAL A 389 14.08 -26.29 12.95
C VAL A 389 15.35 -26.72 13.70
N ASP A 390 15.77 -25.94 14.69
CA ASP A 390 16.59 -26.45 15.78
C ASP A 390 15.65 -27.05 16.83
N LEU A 391 15.32 -28.33 16.65
CA LEU A 391 14.96 -29.21 17.76
C LEU A 391 16.24 -29.91 18.17
N GLU A 392 16.94 -29.38 19.17
CA GLU A 392 18.00 -30.13 19.85
C GLU A 392 17.39 -31.39 20.50
N PRO A 393 17.96 -32.58 20.27
CA PRO A 393 17.55 -33.77 21.00
C PRO A 393 18.08 -33.68 22.44
N ILE A 394 17.15 -33.73 23.39
CA ILE A 394 17.44 -33.98 24.81
C ILE A 394 18.17 -35.33 24.88
N GLN A 395 19.45 -35.31 25.21
CA GLN A 395 20.21 -36.50 25.57
C GLN A 395 19.78 -36.96 26.97
N HIS A 396 19.44 -38.24 27.07
CA HIS A 396 19.30 -38.98 28.33
C HIS A 396 20.66 -39.43 28.85
#